data_AF-A0A7X9LDE2-F1
#
_entry.id   AF-A0A7X9LDE2-F1
#
_cell.length_a   1.000
_cell.length_b   1.000
_cell.length_c   1.000
_cell.angle_alpha   90.00
_cell.angle_beta   90.00
_cell.angle_gamma   90.00
#
_symmetry.space_group_name_H-M   'P 1'
#
loop_
_entity.id
_entity.type
_entity.pdbx_description
1 polymer ?
#
loop_
_entity_poly.entity_id
_entity_poly.type
_entity_poly.pdbx_seq_one_letter_code
_entity_poly.pdbx_strand_id
1 'polypeptide(L)'
;MKIVLATHNARKLAELRRLVADQRLALDVLGLDDTTGYPEPAETERTFEGNALLKARACVAATGLPALADDSGIAVDLLNGMPGVRSARWAGAGATDQANLDLLIAQLADTDPADRTARFVCAMAYCAPDGTEHVIRAAMEGILVSAPAGANGFGYDPIFVAQGQSRTNAELSPAEKDAISHRGKAVRAMLAWLIDEGLASAERGSGAAVPGSASAGP
;
A
#
# COMPACT_ATOMS: atom_id res chain seq x y z
N MET A 1 9.24 -14.55 -11.80
CA MET A 1 10.28 -13.64 -11.26
C MET A 1 10.22 -13.66 -9.74
N LYS A 2 11.34 -13.47 -9.02
CA LYS A 2 11.35 -13.24 -7.57
C LYS A 2 11.40 -11.74 -7.27
N ILE A 3 10.59 -11.30 -6.31
CA ILE A 3 10.56 -9.90 -5.88
C ILE A 3 10.39 -9.84 -4.36
N VAL A 4 11.09 -8.93 -3.70
CA VAL A 4 11.00 -8.76 -2.24
C VAL A 4 10.02 -7.62 -1.93
N LEU A 5 9.10 -7.83 -0.99
CA LEU A 5 8.36 -6.73 -0.38
C LEU A 5 9.08 -6.28 0.90
N ALA A 6 9.66 -5.08 0.87
CA ALA A 6 10.44 -4.49 1.95
C ALA A 6 9.54 -3.95 3.08
N THR A 7 8.85 -4.85 3.77
CA THR A 7 8.03 -4.53 4.95
C THR A 7 7.99 -5.68 5.95
N HIS A 8 8.05 -5.37 7.24
CA HIS A 8 7.71 -6.31 8.32
C HIS A 8 6.20 -6.43 8.57
N ASN A 9 5.36 -5.68 7.85
CA ASN A 9 3.92 -5.77 8.02
C ASN A 9 3.37 -7.03 7.32
N ALA A 10 3.16 -8.09 8.09
CA ALA A 10 2.61 -9.36 7.59
C ALA A 10 1.28 -9.20 6.85
N ARG A 11 0.44 -8.20 7.21
CA ARG A 11 -0.83 -7.94 6.49
C ARG A 11 -0.56 -7.41 5.08
N LYS A 12 0.42 -6.52 4.89
CA LYS A 12 0.81 -6.02 3.57
C LYS A 12 1.33 -7.14 2.67
N LEU A 13 2.18 -8.00 3.22
CA LEU A 13 2.71 -9.15 2.48
C LEU A 13 1.60 -10.12 2.06
N ALA A 14 0.67 -10.45 2.98
CA ALA A 14 -0.47 -11.29 2.69
C ALA A 14 -1.40 -10.67 1.62
N GLU A 15 -1.64 -9.35 1.69
CA GLU A 15 -2.45 -8.62 0.71
C GLU A 15 -1.82 -8.67 -0.69
N LEU A 16 -0.51 -8.40 -0.81
CA LEU A 16 0.20 -8.46 -2.09
C LEU A 16 0.18 -9.88 -2.68
N ARG A 17 0.48 -10.90 -1.86
CA ARG A 17 0.42 -12.31 -2.28
C ARG A 17 -0.97 -12.72 -2.76
N ARG A 18 -2.02 -12.27 -2.07
CA ARG A 18 -3.41 -12.50 -2.49
C ARG A 18 -3.70 -11.87 -3.86
N LEU A 19 -3.34 -10.60 -4.06
CA LEU A 19 -3.59 -9.89 -5.32
C LEU A 19 -2.78 -10.46 -6.51
N VAL A 20 -1.59 -10.99 -6.25
CA VAL A 20 -0.78 -11.73 -7.23
C VAL A 20 -1.47 -13.05 -7.61
N ALA A 21 -1.97 -13.79 -6.63
CA ALA A 21 -2.69 -15.05 -6.85
C ALA A 21 -4.03 -14.85 -7.58
N ASP A 22 -4.82 -13.83 -7.18
CA ASP A 22 -6.10 -13.48 -7.80
C ASP A 22 -5.94 -13.16 -9.30
N GLN A 23 -4.81 -12.55 -9.68
CA GLN A 23 -4.46 -12.24 -11.06
C GLN A 23 -3.65 -13.34 -11.77
N ARG A 24 -3.36 -14.46 -11.09
CA ARG A 24 -2.56 -15.59 -11.60
C ARG A 24 -1.22 -15.15 -12.17
N LEU A 25 -0.54 -14.24 -11.49
CA LEU A 25 0.76 -13.74 -11.94
C LEU A 25 1.87 -14.71 -11.53
N ALA A 26 2.79 -15.02 -12.45
CA ALA A 26 3.98 -15.83 -12.21
C ALA A 26 5.07 -15.02 -11.44
N LEU A 27 4.69 -14.51 -10.27
CA LEU A 27 5.49 -13.64 -9.40
C LEU A 27 5.64 -14.29 -8.02
N ASP A 28 6.87 -14.61 -7.66
CA ASP A 28 7.23 -15.13 -6.34
C ASP A 28 7.55 -13.95 -5.40
N VAL A 29 6.61 -13.64 -4.50
CA VAL A 29 6.69 -12.51 -3.57
C VAL A 29 7.30 -12.97 -2.24
N LEU A 30 8.52 -12.53 -2.00
CA LEU A 30 9.29 -12.77 -0.78
C LEU A 30 9.00 -11.67 0.24
N GLY A 31 8.89 -12.04 1.52
CA GLY A 31 8.96 -11.09 2.63
C GLY A 31 10.40 -10.82 3.06
N LEU A 32 10.61 -9.88 3.99
CA LEU A 32 11.94 -9.64 4.56
C LEU A 32 12.50 -10.88 5.28
N ASP A 33 11.65 -11.66 5.93
CA ASP A 33 12.03 -12.90 6.63
C ASP A 33 12.51 -14.02 5.68
N ASP A 34 12.23 -13.89 4.39
CA ASP A 34 12.68 -14.81 3.34
C ASP A 34 14.06 -14.41 2.77
N THR A 35 14.72 -13.39 3.35
CA THR A 35 16.00 -12.83 2.89
C THR A 35 17.11 -12.94 3.94
N THR A 36 18.32 -12.49 3.62
CA THR A 36 19.46 -12.46 4.57
C THR A 36 19.25 -11.51 5.75
N GLY A 37 18.18 -10.72 5.76
CA GLY A 37 17.91 -9.68 6.76
C GLY A 37 18.85 -8.49 6.59
N TYR A 38 18.33 -7.28 6.77
CA TYR A 38 19.11 -6.05 6.79
C TYR A 38 18.42 -5.02 7.68
N PRO A 39 19.16 -4.05 8.25
CA PRO A 39 18.55 -3.02 9.08
C PRO A 39 17.63 -2.13 8.24
N GLU A 40 16.39 -1.93 8.69
CA GLU A 40 15.50 -0.97 8.04
C GLU A 40 16.14 0.43 8.05
N PRO A 41 16.17 1.13 6.91
CA PRO A 41 16.72 2.46 6.84
C PRO A 41 15.80 3.46 7.55
N ALA A 42 16.39 4.51 8.13
CA ALA A 42 15.60 5.58 8.72
C ALA A 42 14.78 6.32 7.63
N GLU A 43 13.49 6.55 7.89
CA GLU A 43 12.60 7.32 7.02
C GLU A 43 12.89 8.83 7.14
N THR A 44 13.86 9.29 6.34
CA THR A 44 14.36 10.67 6.36
C THR A 44 13.74 11.57 5.30
N GLU A 45 13.00 11.01 4.35
CA GLU A 45 12.46 11.76 3.22
C GLU A 45 11.22 12.58 3.63
N ARG A 46 10.95 13.61 2.83
CA ARG A 46 9.85 14.55 3.06
C ARG A 46 8.55 14.15 2.34
N THR A 47 8.62 13.15 1.46
CA THR A 47 7.50 12.66 0.65
C THR A 47 7.34 11.15 0.82
N PHE A 48 6.12 10.66 0.61
CA PHE A 48 5.83 9.23 0.67
C PHE A 48 6.64 8.48 -0.39
N GLU A 49 6.73 9.04 -1.60
CA GLU A 49 7.51 8.51 -2.71
C GLU A 49 9.00 8.40 -2.36
N GLY A 50 9.54 9.41 -1.68
CA GLY A 50 10.92 9.42 -1.22
C GLY A 50 11.18 8.27 -0.25
N ASN A 51 10.36 8.13 0.79
CA ASN A 51 10.52 7.05 1.78
C ASN A 51 10.31 5.67 1.15
N ALA A 52 9.35 5.53 0.23
CA ALA A 52 9.11 4.28 -0.48
C ALA A 52 10.35 3.89 -1.32
N LEU A 53 10.90 4.82 -2.11
CA LEU A 53 12.13 4.57 -2.89
C LEU A 53 13.33 4.28 -1.99
N LEU A 54 13.49 5.03 -0.90
CA LEU A 54 14.56 4.83 0.08
C LEU A 54 14.54 3.40 0.64
N LYS A 55 13.36 2.88 1.01
CA LYS A 55 13.18 1.50 1.49
C LYS A 55 13.43 0.47 0.39
N ALA A 56 12.91 0.68 -0.82
CA ALA A 56 13.11 -0.24 -1.94
C ALA A 56 14.60 -0.33 -2.35
N ARG A 57 15.31 0.80 -2.44
CA ARG A 57 16.76 0.84 -2.72
C ARG A 57 17.58 0.10 -1.67
N ALA A 58 17.28 0.31 -0.39
CA ALA A 58 17.97 -0.39 0.69
C ALA A 58 17.79 -1.91 0.57
N CYS A 59 16.57 -2.35 0.22
CA CYS A 59 16.28 -3.76 -0.02
C CYS A 59 17.08 -4.34 -1.20
N VAL A 60 17.13 -3.63 -2.33
CA VAL A 60 17.92 -4.05 -3.50
C VAL A 60 19.40 -4.15 -3.13
N ALA A 61 19.94 -3.14 -2.44
CA ALA A 61 21.34 -3.10 -2.04
C ALA A 61 21.73 -4.27 -1.11
N ALA A 62 20.81 -4.66 -0.21
CA ALA A 62 21.05 -5.75 0.74
C ALA A 62 20.86 -7.14 0.13
N THR A 63 19.91 -7.30 -0.80
CA THR A 63 19.46 -8.63 -1.26
C THR A 63 19.90 -8.98 -2.67
N GLY A 64 20.25 -7.98 -3.49
CA GLY A 64 20.49 -8.16 -4.93
C GLY A 64 19.26 -8.55 -5.73
N LEU A 65 18.05 -8.50 -5.14
CA LEU A 65 16.79 -8.83 -5.79
C LEU A 65 15.99 -7.56 -6.07
N PRO A 66 15.12 -7.55 -7.11
CA PRO A 66 14.12 -6.50 -7.27
C PRO A 66 13.26 -6.38 -6.01
N ALA A 67 12.92 -5.15 -5.65
CA ALA A 67 12.20 -4.85 -4.42
C ALA A 67 11.02 -3.92 -4.65
N LEU A 68 9.93 -4.19 -3.92
CA LEU A 68 8.80 -3.31 -3.71
C LEU A 68 8.85 -2.76 -2.30
N ALA A 69 8.50 -1.49 -2.12
CA ALA A 69 8.28 -0.90 -0.81
C ALA A 69 7.15 0.12 -0.85
N ASP A 70 6.42 0.28 0.24
CA ASP A 70 5.41 1.33 0.34
C ASP A 70 5.69 2.30 1.49
N ASP A 71 5.29 3.55 1.31
CA ASP A 71 5.09 4.50 2.40
C ASP A 71 3.67 5.06 2.34
N SER A 72 3.02 5.12 3.51
CA SER A 72 1.60 5.44 3.58
C SER A 72 1.28 6.32 4.77
N GLY A 73 0.27 7.16 4.62
CA GLY A 73 -0.19 8.05 5.69
C GLY A 73 -1.41 8.84 5.29
N ILE A 74 -1.81 9.77 6.16
CA ILE A 74 -2.89 10.71 5.91
C ILE A 74 -2.32 12.11 5.65
N ALA A 75 -2.88 12.79 4.66
CA ALA A 75 -2.58 14.17 4.33
C ALA A 75 -3.86 15.00 4.50
N VAL A 76 -3.80 16.04 5.33
CA VAL A 76 -4.94 16.92 5.63
C VAL A 76 -4.67 18.28 5.02
N ASP A 77 -5.59 18.78 4.20
CA ASP A 77 -5.36 20.00 3.41
C ASP A 77 -5.20 21.23 4.30
N LEU A 78 -6.04 21.35 5.33
CA LEU A 78 -5.96 22.42 6.33
C LEU A 78 -4.62 22.45 7.07
N LEU A 79 -3.94 21.31 7.18
CA LEU A 79 -2.62 21.18 7.81
C LEU A 79 -1.49 21.17 6.77
N ASN A 80 -1.74 21.70 5.57
CA ASN A 80 -0.79 21.75 4.46
C ASN A 80 -0.20 20.37 4.12
N GLY A 81 -1.04 19.34 4.12
CA GLY A 81 -0.68 17.96 3.83
C GLY A 81 -0.09 17.17 5.01
N MET A 82 0.05 17.77 6.18
CA MET A 82 0.42 17.04 7.40
C MET A 82 -0.78 16.24 7.96
N PRO A 83 -0.57 15.18 8.76
CA PRO A 83 0.68 14.58 9.24
C PRO A 83 1.67 14.07 8.18
N GLY A 84 1.19 13.70 7.00
CA GLY A 84 2.04 13.25 5.89
C GLY A 84 2.86 12.00 6.24
N VAL A 85 4.14 11.99 5.86
CA VAL A 85 5.10 10.92 6.20
C VAL A 85 5.32 10.71 7.71
N ARG A 86 4.78 11.60 8.55
CA ARG A 86 4.84 11.50 10.01
C ARG A 86 3.59 10.89 10.62
N SER A 87 2.66 10.36 9.82
CA SER A 87 1.37 9.82 10.27
C SER A 87 1.47 8.84 11.45
N ALA A 88 2.46 7.93 11.45
CA ALA A 88 2.63 6.97 12.54
C ALA A 88 3.17 7.58 13.85
N ARG A 89 3.68 8.81 13.79
CA ARG A 89 4.40 9.51 14.88
C ARG A 89 3.95 10.96 15.02
N TRP A 90 2.69 11.24 14.69
CA TRP A 90 2.15 12.60 14.65
C TRP A 90 2.16 13.25 16.03
N ALA A 91 1.79 12.50 17.06
CA ALA A 91 1.86 12.91 18.46
C ALA A 91 3.26 12.73 19.09
N GLY A 92 4.29 12.46 18.28
CA GLY A 92 5.67 12.29 18.71
C GLY A 92 6.20 10.86 18.61
N ALA A 93 7.42 10.66 19.08
CA ALA A 93 8.07 9.35 19.08
C ALA A 93 7.34 8.39 20.04
N GLY A 94 7.05 7.16 19.58
CA GLY A 94 6.33 6.16 20.37
C GLY A 94 4.82 6.44 20.53
N ALA A 95 4.25 7.37 19.74
CA ALA A 95 2.83 7.63 19.75
C ALA A 95 2.01 6.39 19.37
N THR A 96 0.90 6.18 20.08
CA THR A 96 -0.11 5.18 19.71
C THR A 96 -1.03 5.74 18.63
N ASP A 97 -1.74 4.85 17.94
CA ASP A 97 -2.81 5.24 17.00
C ASP A 97 -3.82 6.20 17.66
N GLN A 98 -4.20 5.91 18.92
CA GLN A 98 -5.12 6.77 19.68
C GLN A 98 -4.53 8.15 19.94
N ALA A 99 -3.26 8.25 20.36
CA ALA A 99 -2.63 9.55 20.61
C ALA A 99 -2.50 10.38 19.33
N ASN A 100 -2.18 9.73 18.21
CA ASN A 100 -2.12 10.37 16.89
C ASN A 100 -3.50 10.89 16.45
N LEU A 101 -4.54 10.09 16.67
CA LEU A 101 -5.93 10.43 16.38
C LEU A 101 -6.41 11.62 17.22
N ASP A 102 -6.21 11.56 18.55
CA ASP A 102 -6.66 12.59 19.48
C ASP A 102 -6.00 13.95 19.18
N LEU A 103 -4.70 13.96 18.86
CA LEU A 103 -4.01 15.19 18.46
C LEU A 103 -4.62 15.78 17.19
N LEU A 104 -4.91 14.95 16.19
CA LEU A 104 -5.51 15.43 14.95
C LEU A 104 -6.93 15.99 15.19
N ILE A 105 -7.75 15.32 16.01
CA ILE A 105 -9.09 15.83 16.37
C ILE A 105 -8.98 17.18 17.07
N ALA A 106 -8.06 17.32 18.03
CA ALA A 106 -7.85 18.57 18.76
C ALA A 106 -7.43 19.72 17.84
N GLN A 107 -6.58 19.46 16.85
CA GLN A 107 -6.16 20.45 15.85
C GLN A 107 -7.29 20.90 14.90
N LEU A 108 -8.35 20.10 14.79
CA LEU A 108 -9.50 20.36 13.92
C LEU A 108 -10.72 20.91 14.67
N ALA A 109 -10.66 21.06 16.00
CA ALA A 109 -11.82 21.34 16.84
C ALA A 109 -12.56 22.65 16.44
N ASP A 110 -11.80 23.70 16.11
CA ASP A 110 -12.32 25.05 15.85
C ASP A 110 -12.38 25.40 14.34
N THR A 111 -12.47 24.38 13.48
CA THR A 111 -12.41 24.54 12.01
C THR A 111 -13.75 24.23 11.36
N ASP A 112 -14.06 24.83 10.20
CA ASP A 112 -15.27 24.51 9.45
C ASP A 112 -15.20 23.08 8.89
N PRO A 113 -16.23 22.23 9.04
CA PRO A 113 -16.28 20.92 8.40
C PRO A 113 -15.96 20.92 6.90
N ALA A 114 -16.31 21.99 6.17
CA ALA A 114 -16.02 22.12 4.74
C ALA A 114 -14.51 22.18 4.42
N ASP A 115 -13.69 22.63 5.36
CA ASP A 115 -12.23 22.78 5.19
C ASP A 115 -11.45 21.51 5.57
N ARG A 116 -12.14 20.47 6.06
CA ARG A 116 -11.52 19.25 6.60
C ARG A 116 -11.30 18.17 5.55
N THR A 117 -10.98 18.57 4.33
CA THR A 117 -10.62 17.64 3.27
C THR A 117 -9.30 16.94 3.60
N ALA A 118 -9.27 15.63 3.37
CA ALA A 118 -8.11 14.82 3.66
C ALA A 118 -8.05 13.64 2.69
N ARG A 119 -6.88 13.01 2.63
CA ARG A 119 -6.67 11.80 1.85
C ARG A 119 -5.72 10.87 2.54
N PHE A 120 -6.06 9.59 2.53
CA PHE A 120 -5.04 8.58 2.74
C PHE A 120 -4.23 8.40 1.45
N VAL A 121 -2.91 8.37 1.59
CA VAL A 121 -1.95 8.25 0.49
C VAL A 121 -1.13 6.99 0.69
N CYS A 122 -0.88 6.25 -0.39
CA CYS A 122 0.11 5.18 -0.45
C CYS A 122 1.00 5.46 -1.67
N ALA A 123 2.30 5.60 -1.45
CA ALA A 123 3.29 5.52 -2.49
C ALA A 123 3.87 4.11 -2.50
N MET A 124 3.84 3.45 -3.65
CA MET A 124 4.42 2.12 -3.88
C MET A 124 5.59 2.28 -4.85
N ALA A 125 6.78 1.94 -4.41
CA ALA A 125 8.01 2.01 -5.19
C ALA A 125 8.47 0.62 -5.63
N TYR A 126 9.07 0.55 -6.81
CA TYR A 126 9.83 -0.56 -7.35
C TYR A 126 11.27 -0.11 -7.60
N CYS A 127 12.23 -0.94 -7.20
CA CYS A 127 13.64 -0.78 -7.55
C CYS A 127 14.23 -2.12 -8.02
N ALA A 128 15.17 -2.08 -8.96
CA ALA A 128 15.87 -3.26 -9.47
C ALA A 128 17.42 -3.10 -9.40
N PRO A 129 18.18 -4.22 -9.41
CA PRO A 129 19.64 -4.18 -9.37
C PRO A 129 20.30 -3.47 -10.56
N ASP A 130 19.62 -3.35 -11.70
CA ASP A 130 20.10 -2.64 -12.88
C ASP A 130 19.91 -1.11 -12.80
N GLY A 131 19.34 -0.61 -11.70
CA GLY A 131 19.06 0.80 -11.46
C GLY A 131 17.68 1.26 -11.90
N THR A 132 16.83 0.36 -12.41
CA THR A 132 15.44 0.68 -12.75
C THR A 132 14.67 1.07 -11.50
N GLU A 133 13.96 2.20 -11.56
CA GLU A 133 13.08 2.68 -10.49
C GLU A 133 11.73 3.12 -11.04
N HIS A 134 10.67 2.81 -10.31
CA HIS A 134 9.32 3.26 -10.62
C HIS A 134 8.55 3.54 -9.34
N VAL A 135 7.73 4.58 -9.32
CA VAL A 135 6.91 4.92 -8.16
C VAL A 135 5.50 5.28 -8.57
N ILE A 136 4.53 4.70 -7.86
CA ILE A 136 3.10 4.96 -8.05
C ILE A 136 2.55 5.53 -6.77
N ARG A 137 1.89 6.69 -6.88
CA ARG A 137 1.10 7.27 -5.80
C ARG A 137 -0.38 7.01 -6.04
N ALA A 138 -1.06 6.45 -5.04
CA ALA A 138 -2.51 6.35 -5.03
C ALA A 138 -3.10 7.02 -3.79
N ALA A 139 -4.34 7.50 -3.93
CA ALA A 139 -5.05 8.18 -2.87
C ALA A 139 -6.48 7.63 -2.68
N MET A 140 -6.97 7.80 -1.47
CA MET A 140 -8.36 7.66 -1.09
C MET A 140 -8.77 9.01 -0.50
N GLU A 141 -9.44 9.81 -1.33
CA GLU A 141 -9.97 11.12 -0.94
C GLU A 141 -11.13 10.97 0.04
N GLY A 142 -11.33 11.96 0.88
CA GLY A 142 -12.38 11.98 1.89
C GLY A 142 -12.38 13.26 2.71
N ILE A 143 -13.12 13.19 3.82
CA ILE A 143 -13.26 14.28 4.78
C ILE A 143 -13.06 13.76 6.20
N LEU A 144 -12.71 14.67 7.12
CA LEU A 144 -12.58 14.36 8.54
C LEU A 144 -13.79 14.82 9.35
N VAL A 145 -14.36 13.91 10.14
CA VAL A 145 -15.44 14.20 11.08
C VAL A 145 -14.89 14.45 12.49
N SER A 146 -15.61 15.22 13.31
CA SER A 146 -15.18 15.55 14.68
C SER A 146 -15.34 14.40 15.68
N ALA A 147 -16.34 13.55 15.47
CA ALA A 147 -16.67 12.47 16.40
C ALA A 147 -16.19 11.14 15.81
N PRO A 148 -15.25 10.44 16.48
CA PRO A 148 -14.86 9.10 16.09
C PRO A 148 -16.05 8.16 16.08
N ALA A 149 -16.18 7.32 15.05
CA ALA A 149 -17.18 6.27 14.98
C ALA A 149 -16.57 5.00 14.38
N GLY A 150 -17.13 3.85 14.75
CA GLY A 150 -16.67 2.54 14.29
C GLY A 150 -15.58 1.91 15.16
N ALA A 151 -15.39 0.60 14.99
CA ALA A 151 -14.44 -0.21 15.77
C ALA A 151 -13.50 -1.05 14.89
N ASN A 152 -13.69 -1.01 13.57
CA ASN A 152 -12.80 -1.67 12.62
C ASN A 152 -11.63 -0.74 12.25
N GLY A 153 -10.66 -1.27 11.52
CA GLY A 153 -9.54 -0.45 11.03
C GLY A 153 -8.52 -0.10 12.10
N PHE A 154 -7.78 0.98 11.89
CA PHE A 154 -6.68 1.46 12.73
C PHE A 154 -6.33 2.92 12.43
N GLY A 155 -5.45 3.52 13.24
CA GLY A 155 -5.00 4.90 13.06
C GLY A 155 -6.14 5.91 12.95
N TYR A 156 -6.22 6.59 11.80
CA TYR A 156 -7.16 7.69 11.55
C TYR A 156 -8.50 7.26 10.95
N ASP A 157 -8.73 5.95 10.76
CA ASP A 157 -9.99 5.44 10.23
C ASP A 157 -11.25 5.91 10.98
N PRO A 158 -11.26 6.04 12.33
CA PRO A 158 -12.45 6.43 13.07
C PRO A 158 -13.01 7.81 12.75
N ILE A 159 -12.22 8.71 12.16
CA ILE A 159 -12.67 10.05 11.78
C ILE A 159 -12.65 10.30 10.28
N PHE A 160 -12.24 9.33 9.48
CA PHE A 160 -12.11 9.50 8.03
C PHE A 160 -13.33 8.94 7.31
N VAL A 161 -14.04 9.78 6.56
CA VAL A 161 -15.13 9.35 5.67
C VAL A 161 -14.63 9.42 4.24
N ALA A 162 -14.48 8.26 3.59
CA ALA A 162 -14.04 8.19 2.20
C ALA A 162 -15.08 8.81 1.25
N GLN A 163 -14.63 9.40 0.15
CA GLN A 163 -15.51 9.98 -0.87
C GLN A 163 -16.53 8.94 -1.37
N GLY A 164 -17.81 9.33 -1.37
CA GLY A 164 -18.92 8.45 -1.75
C GLY A 164 -19.42 7.54 -0.61
N GLN A 165 -18.82 7.61 0.58
CA GLN A 165 -19.32 6.95 1.79
C GLN A 165 -20.04 7.94 2.70
N SER A 166 -20.94 7.43 3.53
CA SER A 166 -21.61 8.18 4.61
C SER A 166 -21.15 7.76 6.01
N ARG A 167 -20.27 6.75 6.08
CA ARG A 167 -19.76 6.12 7.30
C ARG A 167 -18.25 6.33 7.36
N THR A 168 -17.69 6.35 8.56
CA THR A 168 -16.24 6.38 8.73
C THR A 168 -15.63 5.08 8.22
N ASN A 169 -14.35 5.10 7.87
CA ASN A 169 -13.65 3.88 7.47
C ASN A 169 -13.65 2.81 8.56
N ALA A 170 -13.71 3.19 9.84
CA ALA A 170 -13.78 2.26 10.96
C ALA A 170 -15.17 1.63 11.15
N GLU A 171 -16.20 2.16 10.51
CA GLU A 171 -17.54 1.55 10.44
C GLU A 171 -17.70 0.60 9.25
N LEU A 172 -16.81 0.67 8.26
CA LEU A 172 -16.79 -0.26 7.13
C LEU A 172 -16.27 -1.63 7.59
N SER A 173 -16.80 -2.70 7.00
CA SER A 173 -16.18 -4.02 7.12
C SER A 173 -14.79 -4.03 6.46
N PRO A 174 -13.89 -4.95 6.85
CA PRO A 174 -12.58 -5.08 6.20
C PRO A 174 -12.67 -5.20 4.68
N ALA A 175 -13.63 -5.98 4.17
CA ALA A 175 -13.81 -6.17 2.73
C ALA A 175 -14.30 -4.89 2.01
N GLU A 176 -15.26 -4.16 2.58
CA GLU A 176 -15.72 -2.88 2.04
C GLU A 176 -14.59 -1.86 1.99
N LYS A 177 -13.79 -1.77 3.06
CA LYS A 177 -12.65 -0.85 3.15
C LYS A 177 -11.57 -1.21 2.13
N ASP A 178 -11.20 -2.49 2.04
CA ASP A 178 -10.16 -2.96 1.13
C ASP A 178 -10.49 -2.68 -0.34
N ALA A 179 -11.77 -2.74 -0.71
CA ALA A 179 -12.23 -2.45 -2.06
C ALA A 179 -11.92 -1.01 -2.50
N ILE A 180 -11.99 -0.05 -1.58
CA ILE A 180 -11.78 1.39 -1.86
C ILE A 180 -10.41 1.92 -1.41
N SER A 181 -9.58 1.09 -0.77
CA SER A 181 -8.36 1.54 -0.11
C SER A 181 -7.31 2.08 -1.09
N HIS A 182 -6.63 3.15 -0.67
CA HIS A 182 -5.47 3.75 -1.33
C HIS A 182 -4.35 2.72 -1.56
N ARG A 183 -4.10 1.83 -0.60
CA ARG A 183 -3.10 0.75 -0.73
C ARG A 183 -3.49 -0.26 -1.80
N GLY A 184 -4.73 -0.76 -1.78
CA GLY A 184 -5.22 -1.67 -2.80
C GLY A 184 -5.13 -1.06 -4.21
N LYS A 185 -5.44 0.24 -4.34
CA LYS A 185 -5.24 0.98 -5.60
C LYS A 185 -3.77 1.03 -6.03
N ALA A 186 -2.84 1.37 -5.12
CA ALA A 186 -1.41 1.44 -5.42
C ALA A 186 -0.84 0.07 -5.83
N VAL A 187 -1.20 -1.01 -5.12
CA VAL A 187 -0.73 -2.36 -5.43
C VAL A 187 -1.26 -2.82 -6.79
N ARG A 188 -2.55 -2.65 -7.08
CA ARG A 188 -3.11 -3.02 -8.39
C ARG A 188 -2.44 -2.26 -9.54
N ALA A 189 -2.21 -0.96 -9.36
CA ALA A 189 -1.52 -0.15 -10.36
C ALA A 189 -0.06 -0.59 -10.56
N MET A 190 0.65 -0.94 -9.48
CA MET A 190 2.02 -1.46 -9.56
C MET A 190 2.08 -2.82 -10.25
N LEU A 191 1.15 -3.73 -9.94
CA LEU A 191 1.07 -5.02 -10.62
C LEU A 191 0.77 -4.86 -12.12
N ALA A 192 -0.11 -3.92 -12.50
CA ALA A 192 -0.36 -3.60 -13.90
C ALA A 192 0.91 -3.10 -14.61
N TRP A 193 1.63 -2.15 -14.00
CA TRP A 193 2.90 -1.66 -14.54
C TRP A 193 3.93 -2.78 -14.70
N LEU A 194 4.09 -3.67 -13.70
CA LEU A 194 5.00 -4.81 -13.80
C LEU A 194 4.64 -5.76 -14.96
N ILE A 195 3.36 -5.90 -15.30
CA ILE A 195 2.91 -6.69 -16.44
C ILE A 195 3.29 -6.00 -17.75
N ASP A 196 3.02 -4.70 -17.86
CA ASP A 196 3.28 -3.91 -19.06
C ASP A 196 4.78 -3.85 -19.40
N GLU A 197 5.65 -3.83 -18.39
CA GLU A 197 7.11 -3.90 -18.55
C GLU A 197 7.65 -5.33 -18.77
N GLY A 198 6.77 -6.34 -18.79
CA GLY A 198 7.17 -7.74 -18.96
C GLY A 198 7.92 -8.34 -17.76
N LEU A 199 7.89 -7.67 -16.61
CA LEU A 199 8.49 -8.11 -15.35
C LEU A 199 7.62 -9.15 -14.63
N ALA A 200 6.31 -9.11 -14.87
CA ALA A 200 5.34 -10.12 -14.46
C ALA A 200 4.56 -10.63 -15.69
N SER A 201 4.12 -11.88 -15.64
CA SER A 201 3.26 -12.45 -16.69
C SER A 201 2.15 -13.26 -16.04
N ALA A 202 0.94 -13.17 -16.59
CA ALA A 202 -0.12 -14.09 -16.22
C ALA A 202 0.28 -15.52 -16.64
N GLU A 203 0.01 -16.50 -15.78
CA GLU A 203 0.18 -17.90 -16.12
C GLU A 203 -0.68 -18.20 -17.35
N ARG A 204 -0.02 -18.59 -18.46
CA ARG A 204 -0.72 -19.13 -19.61
C ARG A 204 -1.40 -20.41 -19.14
N GLY A 205 -2.73 -20.37 -18.99
CA GLY A 205 -3.51 -21.56 -18.69
C GLY A 205 -3.08 -22.68 -19.61
N SER A 206 -2.70 -23.82 -19.05
CA SER A 206 -2.35 -24.99 -19.83
C SER A 206 -3.53 -25.31 -20.73
N GLY A 207 -3.38 -25.03 -22.03
CA GLY A 207 -4.30 -25.54 -23.03
C GLY A 207 -4.32 -27.04 -22.85
N ALA A 208 -5.46 -27.59 -22.46
CA ALA A 208 -5.67 -29.03 -22.41
C ALA A 208 -5.26 -29.57 -23.79
N ALA A 209 -4.23 -30.42 -23.80
CA ALA A 209 -3.86 -31.15 -24.99
C ALA A 209 -5.08 -31.96 -25.45
N VAL A 210 -5.66 -31.57 -26.58
CA VAL A 210 -6.64 -32.39 -27.27
C VAL A 210 -5.94 -33.71 -27.60
N PRO A 211 -6.39 -34.88 -27.09
CA PRO A 211 -5.78 -36.13 -27.46
C PRO A 211 -6.02 -36.35 -28.95
N GLY A 212 -4.92 -36.52 -29.69
CA GLY A 212 -4.93 -36.71 -31.13
C GLY A 212 -5.86 -37.86 -31.54
N SER A 213 -6.69 -37.59 -32.53
CA SER A 213 -7.44 -38.60 -33.26
C SER A 213 -6.45 -39.57 -33.91
N ALA A 214 -6.35 -40.78 -33.37
CA ALA A 214 -5.63 -41.86 -34.03
C ALA A 214 -6.35 -42.23 -35.32
N SER A 215 -5.63 -42.05 -36.43
CA SER A 215 -5.97 -42.58 -37.74
C SER A 215 -5.95 -44.11 -37.70
N ALA A 216 -7.10 -44.74 -37.96
CA ALA A 216 -7.15 -46.12 -38.39
C ALA A 216 -7.43 -46.12 -39.90
N GLY A 217 -6.45 -46.55 -40.68
CA GLY A 217 -6.64 -47.16 -41.99
C GLY A 217 -5.90 -48.50 -41.99
N PRO A 218 -6.02 -49.33 -43.04
CA PRO A 218 -6.85 -49.18 -44.25
C PRO A 218 -8.23 -49.84 -44.15
#